data_AF-A0A139NTU1-F1
#
_entry.id   AF-A0A139NTU1-F1
#
_cell.length_a   1.000
_cell.length_b   1.000
_cell.length_c   1.000
_cell.angle_alpha   90.00
_cell.angle_beta   90.00
_cell.angle_gamma   90.00
#
_symmetry.space_group_name_H-M   'P 1'
#
loop_
_entity.id
_entity.type
_entity.pdbx_description
1 polymer ?
#
loop_
_entity_poly.entity_id
_entity_poly.type
_entity_poly.pdbx_seq_one_letter_code
_entity_poly.pdbx_strand_id
1 'polypeptide(L)'
;MWSRGELPIGFDKETTDPQGFVPDRDGYFEFLYDTPQQLEYCENSLIPGLNRLVNIEKILLNTNNSYKKTEVFDKIIDRDNIPSFFNDIQGEIESRQNGKEAPMMYIFIPEAHMLGTLLNMKVTEDVFKRIVRNSGKVHIHFVFMGEQQAISVGYLDVDKVLKSNVPAGCVGTRFKDQNISKVQTSFSEPVVAEDETNFFVGRIGYRLRLVTDNG
;
A
#
# COMPACT_ATOMS: atom_id res chain seq x y z
N MET A 1 -1.13 9.82 19.38
CA MET A 1 -2.10 10.43 18.44
C MET A 1 -1.38 10.55 17.12
N TRP A 2 -1.91 9.93 16.07
CA TRP A 2 -1.27 9.78 14.77
C TRP A 2 -0.94 11.17 14.22
N SER A 3 0.34 11.51 14.06
CA SER A 3 0.74 12.93 13.88
C SER A 3 1.91 13.16 12.92
N ARG A 4 2.45 12.10 12.31
CA ARG A 4 3.64 12.16 11.45
C ARG A 4 3.48 11.39 10.14
N GLY A 5 2.44 11.71 9.38
CA GLY A 5 2.15 11.05 8.12
C GLY A 5 1.55 9.64 8.26
N GLU A 6 1.30 9.17 9.47
CA GLU A 6 0.80 7.83 9.72
C GLU A 6 -0.65 7.68 9.23
N LEU A 7 -0.99 6.54 8.62
CA LEU A 7 -2.32 6.23 8.12
C LEU A 7 -3.01 5.21 9.03
N PRO A 8 -3.96 5.63 9.89
CA PRO A 8 -4.75 4.69 10.67
C PRO A 8 -5.66 3.89 9.73
N ILE A 9 -5.76 2.57 9.97
CA ILE A 9 -6.56 1.66 9.14
C ILE A 9 -7.77 1.15 9.92
N GLY A 10 -7.55 0.76 11.18
CA GLY A 10 -8.57 0.05 11.94
C GLY A 10 -8.22 -0.05 13.41
N PHE A 11 -9.12 -0.67 14.16
CA PHE A 11 -8.88 -1.04 15.55
C PHE A 11 -8.68 -2.55 15.64
N ASP A 12 -7.66 -2.96 16.39
CA ASP A 12 -7.45 -4.37 16.69
C ASP A 12 -8.64 -4.93 17.48
N LYS A 13 -9.19 -6.07 17.04
CA LYS A 13 -10.38 -6.67 17.65
C LYS A 13 -10.14 -7.18 19.07
N GLU A 14 -8.89 -7.53 19.40
CA GLU A 14 -8.55 -8.07 20.71
C GLU A 14 -8.28 -6.95 21.72
N THR A 15 -7.51 -5.92 21.34
CA THR A 15 -7.06 -4.86 22.26
C THR A 15 -7.83 -3.55 22.14
N THR A 16 -8.56 -3.33 21.03
CA THR A 16 -9.15 -2.05 20.63
C THR A 16 -8.14 -0.94 20.35
N ASP A 17 -6.85 -1.25 20.30
CA ASP A 17 -5.81 -0.28 19.94
C ASP A 17 -5.88 0.07 18.45
N PRO A 18 -5.71 1.35 18.07
CA PRO A 18 -5.65 1.73 16.66
C PRO A 18 -4.38 1.18 16.01
N GLN A 19 -4.53 0.59 14.85
CA GLN A 19 -3.46 0.02 14.03
C GLN A 19 -3.49 0.61 12.62
N GLY A 20 -2.35 0.58 11.95
CA GLY A 20 -2.19 1.14 10.63
C GLY A 20 -0.75 1.33 10.18
N PHE A 21 -0.58 2.03 9.06
CA PHE A 21 0.70 2.20 8.40
C PHE A 21 1.51 3.33 9.04
N VAL A 22 2.75 3.02 9.45
CA VAL A 22 3.72 3.96 10.01
C VAL A 22 4.86 4.11 9.00
N PRO A 23 4.88 5.17 8.18
CA PRO A 23 5.70 5.21 6.97
C PRO A 23 7.21 5.08 7.21
N ASP A 24 7.73 5.79 8.20
CA ASP A 24 9.16 5.77 8.53
C ASP A 24 9.61 4.40 9.11
N ARG A 25 8.68 3.63 9.69
CA ARG A 25 8.93 2.28 10.21
C ARG A 25 8.83 1.23 9.10
N ASP A 26 7.76 1.32 8.31
CA ASP A 26 7.31 0.26 7.42
C ASP A 26 7.85 0.43 5.99
N GLY A 27 8.18 1.66 5.58
CA GLY A 27 8.70 1.99 4.25
C GLY A 27 7.61 2.06 3.19
N TYR A 28 6.88 0.96 2.98
CA TYR A 28 5.73 0.87 2.06
C TYR A 28 4.61 0.00 2.65
N PHE A 29 3.42 0.11 2.09
CA PHE A 29 2.23 -0.59 2.55
C PHE A 29 1.53 -1.32 1.41
N GLU A 30 0.97 -2.49 1.71
CA GLU A 30 0.08 -3.19 0.79
C GLU A 30 -1.31 -3.38 1.41
N PHE A 31 -2.36 -3.12 0.64
CA PHE A 31 -3.72 -3.48 1.00
C PHE A 31 -4.29 -4.43 -0.06
N LEU A 32 -4.41 -5.69 0.31
CA LEU A 32 -4.85 -6.75 -0.59
C LEU A 32 -6.26 -7.18 -0.22
N TYR A 33 -7.24 -6.82 -1.04
CA TYR A 33 -8.64 -7.17 -0.82
C TYR A 33 -9.01 -8.48 -1.53
N ASP A 34 -9.95 -9.23 -0.95
CA ASP A 34 -10.49 -10.47 -1.52
C ASP A 34 -11.87 -10.23 -2.17
N THR A 35 -12.62 -9.23 -1.69
CA THR A 35 -13.97 -8.90 -2.19
C THR A 35 -14.12 -7.42 -2.55
N PRO A 36 -15.06 -7.05 -3.44
CA PRO A 36 -15.37 -5.65 -3.74
C PRO A 36 -15.84 -4.85 -2.52
N GLN A 37 -16.54 -5.48 -1.58
CA GLN A 37 -16.96 -4.85 -0.33
C GLN A 37 -15.74 -4.47 0.51
N GLN A 38 -14.76 -5.37 0.67
CA GLN A 38 -13.51 -5.06 1.35
C GLN A 38 -12.74 -3.92 0.68
N LEU A 39 -12.75 -3.85 -0.66
CA LEU A 39 -12.20 -2.69 -1.38
C LEU A 39 -12.91 -1.40 -0.98
N GLU A 40 -14.25 -1.38 -0.97
CA GLU A 40 -15.02 -0.19 -0.58
C GLU A 40 -14.72 0.24 0.86
N TYR A 41 -14.74 -0.69 1.82
CA TYR A 41 -14.41 -0.41 3.23
C TYR A 41 -12.97 0.09 3.39
N CYS A 42 -12.03 -0.49 2.64
CA CYS A 42 -10.63 -0.06 2.62
C CYS A 42 -10.49 1.38 2.16
N GLU A 43 -11.10 1.73 1.02
CA GLU A 43 -11.02 3.10 0.51
C GLU A 43 -11.67 4.10 1.46
N ASN A 44 -12.79 3.71 2.09
CA ASN A 44 -13.48 4.53 3.09
C ASN A 44 -12.67 4.70 4.39
N SER A 45 -11.60 3.92 4.57
CA SER A 45 -10.62 4.07 5.65
C SER A 45 -9.40 4.89 5.19
N LEU A 46 -8.78 4.51 4.08
CA LEU A 46 -7.53 5.10 3.58
C LEU A 46 -7.70 6.52 3.06
N ILE A 47 -8.72 6.78 2.25
CA ILE A 47 -8.89 8.06 1.56
C ILE A 47 -9.14 9.21 2.55
N PRO A 48 -10.04 9.08 3.56
CA PRO A 48 -10.16 10.10 4.60
C PRO A 48 -8.86 10.30 5.39
N GLY A 49 -8.12 9.21 5.68
CA GLY A 49 -6.81 9.28 6.31
C GLY A 49 -5.82 10.12 5.51
N LEU A 50 -5.67 9.83 4.22
CA LEU A 50 -4.84 10.59 3.28
C LEU A 50 -5.27 12.05 3.18
N ASN A 51 -6.58 12.33 3.20
CA ASN A 51 -7.10 13.70 3.13
C ASN A 51 -6.74 14.54 4.36
N ARG A 52 -6.65 13.92 5.54
CA ARG A 52 -6.26 14.59 6.80
C ARG A 52 -4.76 14.87 6.90
N LEU A 53 -3.93 14.25 6.05
CA LEU A 53 -2.49 14.51 6.05
C LEU A 53 -2.17 15.87 5.42
N VAL A 54 -1.38 16.68 6.13
CA VAL A 54 -0.93 18.01 5.70
C VAL A 54 0.59 18.01 5.48
N ASN A 55 1.07 18.86 4.56
CA ASN A 55 2.50 18.96 4.19
C ASN A 55 3.09 17.66 3.62
N ILE A 56 2.28 16.85 2.95
CA ILE A 56 2.68 15.60 2.30
C ILE A 56 2.14 15.64 0.88
N GLU A 57 3.02 15.42 -0.10
CA GLU A 57 2.64 15.33 -1.52
C GLU A 57 1.97 13.98 -1.77
N LYS A 58 0.79 13.99 -2.39
CA LYS A 58 -0.02 12.79 -2.66
C LYS A 58 -0.14 12.59 -4.15
N ILE A 59 0.43 11.50 -4.65
CA ILE A 59 0.44 11.14 -6.06
C ILE A 59 -0.41 9.89 -6.26
N LEU A 60 -1.36 9.95 -7.19
CA LEU A 60 -2.11 8.79 -7.67
C LEU A 60 -1.46 8.24 -8.95
N LEU A 61 -1.19 6.94 -9.00
CA LEU A 61 -0.92 6.23 -10.26
C LEU A 61 -2.21 5.58 -10.75
N ASN A 62 -2.87 6.20 -11.73
CA ASN A 62 -4.16 5.75 -12.25
C ASN A 62 -3.95 4.64 -13.29
N THR A 63 -3.74 3.41 -12.82
CA THR A 63 -3.24 2.26 -13.60
C THR A 63 -4.16 1.82 -14.74
N ASN A 64 -5.46 2.12 -14.67
CA ASN A 64 -6.45 1.87 -15.72
C ASN A 64 -7.22 3.14 -16.17
N ASN A 65 -6.83 4.32 -15.70
CA ASN A 65 -7.53 5.60 -15.94
C ASN A 65 -8.99 5.64 -15.45
N SER A 66 -9.40 4.75 -14.55
CA SER A 66 -10.79 4.64 -14.08
C SER A 66 -11.00 4.97 -12.60
N TYR A 67 -9.92 5.18 -11.85
CA TYR A 67 -10.01 5.53 -10.43
C TYR A 67 -10.75 6.86 -10.23
N LYS A 68 -11.72 6.88 -9.30
CA LYS A 68 -12.68 8.00 -9.17
C LYS A 68 -12.42 8.94 -8.00
N LYS A 69 -11.86 8.46 -6.90
CA LYS A 69 -11.61 9.24 -5.66
C LYS A 69 -10.33 10.05 -5.80
N THR A 70 -10.28 10.93 -6.79
CA THR A 70 -9.05 11.63 -7.21
C THR A 70 -8.79 12.94 -6.47
N GLU A 71 -9.81 13.50 -5.82
CA GLU A 71 -9.80 14.80 -5.15
C GLU A 71 -8.79 14.93 -4.00
N VAL A 72 -8.34 13.81 -3.44
CA VAL A 72 -7.37 13.76 -2.34
C VAL A 72 -5.92 13.89 -2.82
N PHE A 73 -5.66 13.74 -4.13
CA PHE A 73 -4.31 13.69 -4.69
C PHE A 73 -3.91 15.02 -5.34
N ASP A 74 -2.67 15.44 -5.08
CA ASP A 74 -2.09 16.66 -5.66
C ASP A 74 -1.69 16.45 -7.12
N LYS A 75 -1.33 15.21 -7.48
CA LYS A 75 -0.92 14.83 -8.83
C LYS A 75 -1.51 13.48 -9.22
N ILE A 76 -1.95 13.38 -10.47
CA ILE A 76 -2.44 12.13 -11.07
C ILE A 76 -1.52 11.77 -12.24
N ILE A 77 -1.02 10.54 -12.24
CA ILE A 77 -0.23 9.97 -13.32
C ILE A 77 -1.10 8.97 -14.05
N ASP A 78 -1.46 9.31 -15.29
CA ASP A 78 -2.22 8.40 -16.15
C ASP A 78 -1.40 7.19 -16.56
N ARG A 79 -2.11 6.10 -16.88
CA ARG A 79 -1.57 4.80 -17.28
C ARG A 79 -0.35 4.86 -18.20
N ASP A 80 -0.42 5.65 -19.27
CA ASP A 80 0.62 5.70 -20.30
C ASP A 80 1.91 6.38 -19.82
N ASN A 81 1.82 7.19 -18.76
CA ASN A 81 2.93 7.92 -18.17
C ASN A 81 3.58 7.18 -16.99
N ILE A 82 2.99 6.09 -16.50
CA ILE A 82 3.50 5.31 -15.36
C ILE A 82 4.95 4.83 -15.57
N PRO A 83 5.34 4.27 -16.73
CA PRO A 83 6.73 3.84 -16.92
C PRO A 83 7.73 5.00 -16.82
N SER A 84 7.39 6.17 -17.37
CA SER A 84 8.23 7.36 -17.27
C SER A 84 8.30 7.86 -15.83
N PHE A 85 7.17 7.85 -15.11
CA PHE A 85 7.14 8.19 -13.69
C PHE A 85 8.08 7.32 -12.84
N PHE A 86 8.19 6.01 -13.13
CA PHE A 86 9.14 5.15 -12.42
C PHE A 86 10.61 5.46 -12.73
N ASN A 87 10.93 6.10 -13.86
CA ASN A 87 12.27 6.63 -14.10
C ASN A 87 12.49 7.93 -13.32
N ASP A 88 11.51 8.84 -13.33
CA ASP A 88 11.59 10.10 -12.61
C ASP A 88 11.73 9.88 -11.10
N ILE A 89 10.97 8.92 -10.54
CA ILE A 89 11.02 8.63 -9.10
C ILE A 89 12.35 8.03 -8.68
N GLN A 90 13.03 7.29 -9.56
CA GLN A 90 14.40 6.82 -9.28
C GLN A 90 15.36 8.00 -9.15
N GLY A 91 15.31 8.96 -10.06
CA GLY A 91 16.12 10.18 -9.98
C GLY A 91 15.79 11.03 -8.74
N GLU A 92 14.52 11.09 -8.35
CA GLU A 92 14.10 11.77 -7.11
C GLU A 92 14.67 11.08 -5.86
N ILE A 93 14.58 9.75 -5.79
CA ILE A 93 15.15 8.96 -4.69
C ILE A 93 16.65 9.23 -4.57
N GLU A 94 17.39 9.17 -5.69
CA GLU A 94 18.83 9.44 -5.72
C GLU A 94 19.15 10.87 -5.27
N SER A 95 18.37 11.85 -5.73
CA SER A 95 18.56 13.26 -5.35
C SER A 95 18.37 13.48 -3.84
N ARG A 96 17.34 12.86 -3.24
CA ARG A 96 17.10 12.93 -1.78
C ARG A 96 18.17 12.19 -0.99
N GLN A 97 18.67 11.06 -1.48
CA GLN A 97 19.82 10.36 -0.89
C GLN A 97 21.08 11.24 -0.88
N ASN A 98 21.21 12.13 -1.86
CA ASN A 98 22.30 13.09 -1.98
C ASN A 98 22.02 14.44 -1.29
N GLY A 99 21.03 14.50 -0.39
CA GLY A 99 20.79 15.66 0.47
C GLY A 99 19.79 16.69 -0.06
N LYS A 100 19.04 16.38 -1.13
CA LYS A 100 17.89 17.20 -1.52
C LYS A 100 16.83 17.15 -0.42
N GLU A 101 16.54 18.28 0.21
CA GLU A 101 15.39 18.42 1.11
C GLU A 101 14.08 18.50 0.30
N ALA A 102 13.11 17.68 0.70
CA ALA A 102 11.79 17.64 0.10
C ALA A 102 10.78 17.11 1.12
N PRO A 103 9.49 17.49 1.03
CA PRO A 103 8.46 16.94 1.90
C PRO A 103 8.29 15.43 1.67
N MET A 104 7.64 14.78 2.64
CA MET A 104 7.20 13.40 2.48
C MET A 104 6.26 13.28 1.26
N MET A 105 6.33 12.14 0.59
CA MET A 105 5.50 11.83 -0.57
C MET A 105 4.79 10.49 -0.37
N TYR A 106 3.49 10.47 -0.64
CA TYR A 106 2.69 9.26 -0.82
C TYR A 106 2.48 8.99 -2.30
N ILE A 107 2.73 7.76 -2.72
CA ILE A 107 2.38 7.27 -4.05
C ILE A 107 1.35 6.16 -3.86
N PHE A 108 0.12 6.42 -4.26
CA PHE A 108 -1.01 5.50 -4.14
C PHE A 108 -1.29 4.81 -5.47
N ILE A 109 -1.38 3.47 -5.45
CA ILE A 109 -1.66 2.65 -6.63
C ILE A 109 -2.89 1.78 -6.34
N PRO A 110 -4.09 2.14 -6.83
CA PRO A 110 -5.32 1.43 -6.54
C PRO A 110 -5.42 0.04 -7.18
N GLU A 111 -4.79 -0.16 -8.34
CA GLU A 111 -4.74 -1.46 -9.03
C GLU A 111 -3.29 -1.94 -9.23
N ALA A 112 -2.57 -2.13 -8.12
CA ALA A 112 -1.15 -2.51 -8.12
C ALA A 112 -0.85 -3.80 -8.92
N HIS A 113 -1.81 -4.71 -9.05
CA HIS A 113 -1.69 -5.92 -9.87
C HIS A 113 -1.49 -5.62 -11.37
N MET A 114 -1.79 -4.41 -11.83
CA MET A 114 -1.54 -3.98 -13.21
C MET A 114 -0.09 -3.54 -13.45
N LEU A 115 0.67 -3.21 -12.40
CA LEU A 115 2.03 -2.67 -12.54
C LEU A 115 2.97 -3.64 -13.25
N GLY A 116 2.85 -4.95 -13.01
CA GLY A 116 3.63 -5.98 -13.71
C GLY A 116 3.53 -5.84 -15.22
N THR A 117 2.32 -5.67 -15.75
CA THR A 117 2.10 -5.50 -17.19
C THR A 117 2.59 -4.15 -17.69
N LEU A 118 2.33 -3.06 -16.96
CA LEU A 118 2.68 -1.70 -17.38
C LEU A 118 4.21 -1.46 -17.43
N LEU A 119 4.94 -2.10 -16.53
CA LEU A 119 6.38 -1.98 -16.39
C LEU A 119 7.14 -3.14 -17.04
N ASN A 120 6.43 -4.07 -17.69
CA ASN A 120 7.03 -5.25 -18.29
C ASN A 120 8.17 -4.88 -19.25
N MET A 121 9.29 -5.57 -19.15
CA MET A 121 10.54 -5.31 -19.89
C MET A 121 11.18 -3.93 -19.67
N LYS A 122 10.57 -3.02 -18.90
CA LYS A 122 11.09 -1.67 -18.59
C LYS A 122 11.72 -1.60 -17.21
N VAL A 123 11.17 -2.35 -16.25
CA VAL A 123 11.66 -2.40 -14.87
C VAL A 123 11.86 -3.86 -14.48
N THR A 124 13.11 -4.21 -14.14
CA THR A 124 13.44 -5.56 -13.67
C THR A 124 13.10 -5.73 -12.19
N GLU A 125 13.08 -6.98 -11.73
CA GLU A 125 12.78 -7.32 -10.34
C GLU A 125 13.74 -6.61 -9.35
N ASP A 126 15.04 -6.59 -9.67
CA ASP A 126 16.06 -5.94 -8.84
C ASP A 126 15.95 -4.42 -8.83
N VAL A 127 15.53 -3.81 -9.94
CA VAL A 127 15.30 -2.36 -10.00
C VAL A 127 14.09 -2.00 -9.15
N PHE A 128 12.96 -2.71 -9.32
CA PHE A 128 11.75 -2.43 -8.54
C PHE A 128 11.96 -2.66 -7.04
N LYS A 129 12.62 -3.76 -6.64
CA LYS A 129 13.03 -3.98 -5.23
C LYS A 129 13.82 -2.82 -4.67
N ARG A 130 14.74 -2.26 -5.45
CA ARG A 130 15.59 -1.14 -5.03
C ARG A 130 14.78 0.15 -4.87
N ILE A 131 13.85 0.42 -5.78
CA ILE A 131 12.92 1.56 -5.69
C ILE A 131 12.12 1.49 -4.40
N VAL A 132 11.41 0.38 -4.17
CA VAL A 132 10.54 0.22 -3.00
C VAL A 132 11.34 0.25 -1.70
N ARG A 133 12.53 -0.38 -1.66
CA ARG A 133 13.38 -0.38 -0.46
C ARG A 133 14.01 0.99 -0.16
N ASN A 134 14.42 1.73 -1.18
CA ASN A 134 15.17 2.98 -0.99
C ASN A 134 14.25 4.19 -0.85
N SER A 135 13.07 4.17 -1.47
CA SER A 135 12.06 5.23 -1.37
C SER A 135 11.67 5.53 0.08
N GLY A 136 11.36 4.51 0.87
CA GLY A 136 10.99 4.68 2.28
C GLY A 136 12.09 5.33 3.13
N LYS A 137 13.37 5.20 2.75
CA LYS A 137 14.50 5.83 3.45
C LYS A 137 14.63 7.33 3.18
N VAL A 138 13.93 7.83 2.18
CA VAL A 138 13.94 9.23 1.75
C VAL A 138 12.53 9.84 1.77
N HIS A 139 11.68 9.32 2.64
CA HIS A 139 10.31 9.75 2.88
C HIS A 139 9.42 9.73 1.63
N ILE A 140 9.63 8.74 0.75
CA ILE A 140 8.73 8.42 -0.37
C ILE A 140 8.09 7.07 -0.05
N HIS A 141 6.78 7.04 0.14
CA HIS A 141 6.08 5.87 0.63
C HIS A 141 5.03 5.41 -0.37
N PHE A 142 5.18 4.17 -0.82
CA PHE A 142 4.21 3.53 -1.71
C PHE A 142 3.08 2.89 -0.88
N VAL A 143 1.85 3.06 -1.35
CA VAL A 143 0.67 2.35 -0.88
C VAL A 143 0.10 1.59 -2.07
N PHE A 144 0.35 0.29 -2.11
CA PHE A 144 -0.15 -0.61 -3.15
C PHE A 144 -1.48 -1.19 -2.71
N MET A 145 -2.54 -0.94 -3.45
CA MET A 145 -3.83 -1.59 -3.27
C MET A 145 -4.11 -2.50 -4.46
N GLY A 146 -4.75 -3.64 -4.24
CA GLY A 146 -5.10 -4.53 -5.34
C GLY A 146 -5.82 -5.80 -4.91
N GLU A 147 -6.39 -6.49 -5.90
CA GLU A 147 -7.01 -7.78 -5.70
C GLU A 147 -5.94 -8.81 -5.29
N GLN A 148 -6.13 -9.43 -4.13
CA GLN A 148 -5.16 -10.33 -3.51
C GLN A 148 -4.83 -11.51 -4.43
N GLN A 149 -5.84 -12.10 -5.07
CA GLN A 149 -5.64 -13.24 -5.97
C GLN A 149 -4.83 -12.85 -7.20
N ALA A 150 -5.11 -11.68 -7.81
CA ALA A 150 -4.38 -11.18 -8.97
C ALA A 150 -2.88 -10.94 -8.65
N ILE A 151 -2.58 -10.34 -7.49
CA ILE A 151 -1.20 -10.16 -7.00
C ILE A 151 -0.52 -11.52 -6.78
N SER A 152 -1.22 -12.47 -6.14
CA SER A 152 -0.67 -13.79 -5.80
C SER A 152 -0.21 -14.57 -7.04
N VAL A 153 -1.04 -14.58 -8.09
CA VAL A 153 -0.78 -15.34 -9.33
C VAL A 153 0.12 -14.61 -10.33
N GLY A 154 0.35 -13.31 -10.15
CA GLY A 154 1.26 -12.52 -10.98
C GLY A 154 2.67 -13.11 -11.00
N TYR A 155 3.32 -13.06 -12.16
CA TYR A 155 4.61 -13.73 -12.40
C TYR A 155 5.66 -12.84 -13.07
N LEU A 156 5.29 -11.62 -13.44
CA LEU A 156 6.24 -10.66 -13.98
C LEU A 156 7.14 -10.14 -12.87
N ASP A 157 8.23 -9.49 -13.26
CA ASP A 157 9.28 -9.07 -12.35
C ASP A 157 8.80 -8.20 -11.19
N VAL A 158 7.88 -7.27 -11.45
CA VAL A 158 7.25 -6.43 -10.41
C VAL A 158 6.32 -7.25 -9.51
N ASP A 159 5.52 -8.16 -10.09
CA ASP A 159 4.59 -9.01 -9.34
C ASP A 159 5.30 -9.87 -8.29
N LYS A 160 6.50 -10.38 -8.62
CA LYS A 160 7.33 -11.14 -7.69
C LYS A 160 7.73 -10.32 -6.46
N VAL A 161 7.94 -9.01 -6.62
CA VAL A 161 8.28 -8.11 -5.51
C VAL A 161 7.07 -7.83 -4.64
N LEU A 162 5.92 -7.55 -5.24
CA LEU A 162 4.64 -7.26 -4.56
C LEU A 162 4.07 -8.46 -3.76
N LYS A 163 4.70 -9.64 -3.82
CA LYS A 163 4.31 -10.81 -3.02
C LYS A 163 5.42 -11.33 -2.11
N SER A 164 6.54 -10.61 -2.01
CA SER A 164 7.73 -11.09 -1.30
C SER A 164 8.26 -10.06 -0.31
N ASN A 165 8.35 -10.44 0.96
CA ASN A 165 8.92 -9.62 2.05
C ASN A 165 8.21 -8.26 2.22
N VAL A 166 6.89 -8.28 2.15
CA VAL A 166 6.04 -7.12 2.46
C VAL A 166 6.23 -6.75 3.94
N PRO A 167 6.62 -5.50 4.26
CA PRO A 167 6.96 -5.10 5.62
C PRO A 167 5.73 -4.85 6.48
N ALA A 168 4.67 -4.30 5.91
CA ALA A 168 3.38 -4.11 6.57
C ALA A 168 2.27 -4.11 5.52
N GLY A 169 1.09 -4.59 5.91
CA GLY A 169 -0.02 -4.63 4.99
C GLY A 169 -1.30 -5.22 5.58
N CYS A 170 -2.30 -5.32 4.73
CA CYS A 170 -3.59 -5.93 5.00
C CYS A 170 -3.85 -7.04 3.97
N VAL A 171 -4.41 -8.16 4.41
CA VAL A 171 -4.90 -9.25 3.55
C VAL A 171 -6.37 -9.53 3.84
N GLY A 172 -7.15 -9.71 2.77
CA GLY A 172 -8.59 -9.94 2.82
C GLY A 172 -8.96 -11.38 3.21
N THR A 173 -8.04 -12.33 3.05
CA THR A 173 -8.24 -13.74 3.46
C THR A 173 -7.59 -14.04 4.80
N ARG A 174 -7.81 -15.26 5.33
CA ARG A 174 -7.05 -15.78 6.47
C ARG A 174 -5.56 -15.84 6.15
N PHE A 175 -4.70 -15.61 7.14
CA PHE A 175 -3.26 -15.67 6.94
C PHE A 175 -2.80 -17.05 6.48
N LYS A 176 -3.43 -18.11 6.98
CA LYS A 176 -3.12 -19.50 6.57
C LYS A 176 -3.52 -19.87 5.12
N ASP A 177 -4.39 -19.08 4.48
CA ASP A 177 -4.91 -19.38 3.14
C ASP A 177 -4.10 -18.67 2.03
N GLN A 178 -3.05 -17.92 2.38
CA GLN A 178 -2.25 -17.11 1.45
C GLN A 178 -0.75 -17.23 1.72
N ASN A 179 0.08 -16.84 0.74
CA ASN A 179 1.54 -17.01 0.79
C ASN A 179 2.34 -15.69 0.79
N ILE A 180 1.66 -14.55 0.80
CA ILE A 180 2.21 -13.20 0.72
C ILE A 180 2.80 -12.79 2.08
N SER A 181 2.04 -12.95 3.16
CA SER A 181 2.48 -12.63 4.53
C SER A 181 2.65 -13.89 5.38
N LYS A 182 3.82 -14.05 6.00
CA LYS A 182 4.14 -15.16 6.91
C LYS A 182 4.21 -14.63 8.33
N VAL A 183 3.09 -14.71 9.04
CA VAL A 183 2.92 -14.10 10.36
C VAL A 183 2.61 -15.14 11.43
N GLN A 184 2.89 -14.76 12.68
CA GLN A 184 2.37 -15.41 13.87
C GLN A 184 1.11 -14.67 14.30
N THR A 185 0.05 -15.42 14.57
CA THR A 185 -1.24 -14.91 15.06
C THR A 185 -1.48 -15.38 16.49
N SER A 186 -2.07 -14.51 17.31
CA SER A 186 -2.51 -14.82 18.68
C SER A 186 -3.99 -15.20 18.76
N PHE A 187 -4.71 -15.13 17.63
CA PHE A 187 -6.15 -15.33 17.55
C PHE A 187 -6.49 -16.54 16.67
N SER A 188 -7.65 -17.16 16.92
CA SER A 188 -8.21 -18.14 15.99
C SER A 188 -8.57 -17.44 14.68
N GLU A 189 -8.27 -18.00 13.51
CA GLU A 189 -8.58 -17.36 12.22
C GLU A 189 -9.93 -17.82 11.64
N PRO A 190 -11.09 -17.21 12.02
CA PRO A 190 -12.32 -17.38 11.26
C PRO A 190 -12.19 -16.65 9.91
N VAL A 191 -13.17 -16.90 9.05
CA VAL A 191 -13.35 -16.14 7.80
C VAL A 191 -13.36 -14.64 8.12
N VAL A 192 -12.75 -13.85 7.24
CA VAL A 192 -12.66 -12.39 7.38
C VAL A 192 -13.98 -11.78 6.94
N ALA A 193 -14.59 -10.95 7.78
CA ALA A 193 -15.81 -10.24 7.44
C ALA A 193 -15.55 -9.08 6.46
N GLU A 194 -16.62 -8.51 5.89
CA GLU A 194 -16.51 -7.43 4.90
C GLU A 194 -15.90 -6.14 5.47
N ASP A 195 -16.19 -5.83 6.74
CA ASP A 195 -15.65 -4.67 7.48
C ASP A 195 -14.35 -4.99 8.25
N GLU A 196 -13.75 -6.14 7.96
CA GLU A 196 -12.54 -6.63 8.62
C GLU A 196 -11.39 -6.85 7.64
N THR A 197 -10.17 -6.80 8.16
CA THR A 197 -8.98 -7.23 7.45
C THR A 197 -7.96 -7.84 8.39
N ASN A 198 -7.11 -8.73 7.88
CA ASN A 198 -5.96 -9.23 8.59
C ASN A 198 -4.77 -8.29 8.33
N PHE A 199 -4.40 -7.52 9.34
CA PHE A 199 -3.28 -6.58 9.28
C PHE A 199 -2.00 -7.21 9.81
N PHE A 200 -0.87 -6.86 9.23
CA PHE A 200 0.43 -7.33 9.72
C PHE A 200 1.50 -6.25 9.68
N VAL A 201 2.46 -6.38 10.59
CA VAL A 201 3.73 -5.65 10.59
C VAL A 201 4.84 -6.66 10.86
N GLY A 202 5.75 -6.80 9.91
CA GLY A 202 6.78 -7.83 9.91
C GLY A 202 6.17 -9.23 9.99
N ARG A 203 6.34 -9.88 11.14
CA ARG A 203 5.84 -11.25 11.40
C ARG A 203 4.70 -11.30 12.41
N ILE A 204 4.11 -10.17 12.77
CA ILE A 204 3.03 -10.09 13.76
C ILE A 204 1.74 -9.76 13.02
N GLY A 205 0.71 -10.61 13.19
CA GLY A 205 -0.60 -10.44 12.58
C GLY A 205 -1.68 -10.07 13.60
N TYR A 206 -2.61 -9.22 13.18
CA TYR A 206 -3.75 -8.72 13.94
C TYR A 206 -5.02 -8.84 13.10
N ARG A 207 -6.18 -8.92 13.74
CA ARG A 207 -7.46 -8.75 13.05
C ARG A 207 -7.97 -7.34 13.32
N LEU A 208 -8.09 -6.53 12.27
CA LEU A 208 -8.63 -5.19 12.39
C LEU A 208 -10.09 -5.16 11.98
N ARG A 209 -10.86 -4.33 12.67
CA ARG A 209 -12.08 -3.75 12.14
C ARG A 209 -11.74 -2.41 11.50
N LEU A 210 -12.12 -2.23 10.23
CA LEU A 210 -11.78 -1.03 9.44
C LEU A 210 -12.51 0.20 9.98
N VAL A 211 -11.82 1.34 10.01
CA VAL A 211 -12.47 2.63 10.29
C VAL A 211 -13.21 3.08 9.05
N THR A 212 -14.53 3.23 9.15
CA THR A 212 -15.32 3.95 8.15
C THR A 212 -15.78 5.27 8.75
N ASP A 213 -15.57 6.38 8.03
CA ASP A 213 -16.35 7.58 8.31
C ASP A 213 -17.81 7.22 7.99
N ASN A 214 -18.59 6.91 9.02
CA ASN A 214 -20.04 6.85 8.87
C ASN A 214 -20.48 8.27 8.51
N GLY A 215 -21.01 8.45 7.30
CA GLY A 215 -21.53 9.74 6.84
C GLY A 215 -22.54 10.36 7.81
#